data_AF-A0A6J4X7R1-F1
#
_entry.id   AF-A0A6J4X7R1-F1
#
_cell.length_a   1.000
_cell.length_b   1.000
_cell.length_c   1.000
_cell.angle_alpha   90.00
_cell.angle_beta   90.00
_cell.angle_gamma   90.00
#
_symmetry.space_group_name_H-M   'P 1'
#
loop_
_entity.id
_entity.type
_entity.pdbx_description
1 polymer ?
#
loop_
_entity_poly.entity_id
_entity_poly.type
_entity_poly.pdbx_seq_one_letter_code
_entity_poly.pdbx_strand_id
1 'polypeptide(L)'
;MKQIPQPTKVRYDALLAQHNIPKKFHPHYLKWLRYYLDFCRKYNFKESDKKSLPHFIKKLKAKKQTDQQQNQAFNAISIFHEIEPVAIEPVNKNKTAPFKIQQDTKPYSIEKRQITNASWMSVYKDLKAEINIRQYSPNTLKTYTGWARKLQNFTKSKDPQLLVDSDVKDFLTYLAVDCKVAASTQNQAFNALLFFFRHVMKNEFGELKDIPRAKRKPYIPAVLSREEIDAIIARLKYPYDLIVKLLYGCGLRLFECMNLRVKDLNFDTGILTVHDGKGKKDRTVPLPEKIIPELKDHLESVINLHQEDLKSGYAGAFLPNRIEKKY
;
A
#
# COMPACT_ATOMS: atom_id res chain seq x y z
N MET A 1 10.29 -25.72 19.36
CA MET A 1 8.96 -25.34 19.92
C MET A 1 8.25 -26.62 20.32
N LYS A 2 7.78 -26.75 21.57
CA LYS A 2 7.15 -28.00 22.03
C LYS A 2 5.69 -28.07 21.57
N GLN A 3 5.20 -29.29 21.35
CA GLN A 3 3.80 -29.54 21.00
C GLN A 3 2.91 -29.39 22.26
N ILE A 4 1.66 -28.97 22.06
CA ILE A 4 0.66 -28.94 23.15
C ILE A 4 0.46 -30.38 23.65
N PRO A 5 0.45 -30.64 24.97
CA PRO A 5 0.14 -31.98 25.48
C PRO A 5 -1.21 -32.48 24.95
N GLN A 6 -1.26 -33.73 24.48
CA GLN A 6 -2.48 -34.29 23.90
C GLN A 6 -3.74 -34.22 24.78
N PRO A 7 -3.68 -34.50 26.10
CA PRO A 7 -4.87 -34.35 26.93
C PRO A 7 -5.40 -32.91 26.97
N THR A 8 -4.50 -31.92 26.98
CA THR A 8 -4.85 -30.49 26.94
C THR A 8 -5.46 -30.10 25.59
N LYS A 9 -4.93 -30.66 24.49
CA LYS A 9 -5.44 -30.40 23.14
C LYS A 9 -6.85 -30.96 22.95
N VAL A 10 -7.09 -32.21 23.36
CA VAL A 10 -8.41 -32.85 23.25
C VAL A 10 -9.46 -32.09 24.07
N ARG A 11 -9.13 -31.70 25.31
CA ARG A 11 -10.01 -30.86 26.13
C ARG A 11 -10.31 -29.51 25.47
N TYR A 12 -9.30 -28.87 24.90
CA TYR A 12 -9.48 -27.57 24.26
C TYR A 12 -10.28 -27.65 22.96
N ASP A 13 -10.08 -28.69 22.14
CA ASP A 13 -10.88 -28.92 20.93
C ASP A 13 -12.36 -29.16 21.29
N ALA A 14 -12.65 -29.83 22.41
CA ALA A 14 -14.00 -29.96 22.95
C ALA A 14 -14.60 -28.61 23.40
N LEU A 15 -13.81 -27.76 24.08
CA LEU A 15 -14.24 -26.41 24.46
C LEU A 15 -14.52 -25.53 23.23
N LEU A 16 -13.69 -25.61 22.18
CA LEU A 16 -13.93 -24.89 20.92
C LEU A 16 -15.23 -25.33 20.24
N ALA A 17 -15.57 -26.63 20.31
CA ALA A 17 -16.83 -27.15 19.81
C ALA A 17 -18.02 -26.65 20.64
N GLN A 18 -17.90 -26.65 21.98
CA GLN A 18 -18.93 -26.14 22.90
C GLN A 18 -19.23 -24.65 22.69
N HIS A 19 -18.21 -23.85 22.39
CA HIS A 19 -18.34 -22.42 22.07
C HIS A 19 -18.72 -22.14 20.60
N ASN A 20 -19.16 -23.15 19.84
CA ASN A 20 -19.59 -23.02 18.44
C ASN A 20 -18.53 -22.39 17.50
N ILE A 21 -17.24 -22.58 17.78
CA ILE A 21 -16.17 -22.05 16.92
C ILE A 21 -16.05 -22.91 15.66
N PRO A 22 -16.16 -22.34 14.44
CA PRO A 22 -16.04 -23.12 13.20
C PRO A 22 -14.69 -23.84 13.08
N LYS A 23 -14.70 -25.10 12.62
CA LYS A 23 -13.50 -25.94 12.45
C LYS A 23 -12.37 -25.28 11.65
N LYS A 24 -12.72 -24.42 10.68
CA LYS A 24 -11.74 -23.63 9.89
C LYS A 24 -10.85 -22.70 10.74
N PHE A 25 -11.29 -22.32 11.93
CA PHE A 25 -10.55 -21.43 12.82
C PHE A 25 -9.77 -22.16 13.92
N HIS A 26 -10.03 -23.46 14.16
CA HIS A 26 -9.35 -24.26 15.18
C HIS A 26 -7.81 -24.21 15.08
N PRO A 27 -7.19 -24.25 13.89
CA PRO A 27 -5.73 -24.13 13.77
C PRO A 27 -5.17 -22.81 14.33
N HIS A 28 -5.93 -21.72 14.22
CA HIS A 28 -5.52 -20.42 14.74
C HIS A 28 -5.64 -20.35 16.27
N TYR A 29 -6.70 -20.91 16.84
CA TYR A 29 -6.90 -20.98 18.29
C TYR A 29 -5.86 -21.87 18.96
N LEU A 30 -5.57 -23.04 18.38
CA LEU A 30 -4.49 -23.93 18.83
C LEU A 30 -3.11 -23.26 18.74
N LYS A 31 -2.87 -22.46 17.69
CA LYS A 31 -1.62 -21.68 17.57
C LYS A 31 -1.45 -20.69 18.72
N TRP A 32 -2.51 -19.97 19.09
CA TRP A 32 -2.47 -19.02 20.21
C TRP A 32 -2.34 -19.70 21.56
N LEU A 33 -3.05 -20.81 21.79
CA LEU A 33 -2.90 -21.62 22.99
C LEU A 33 -1.45 -22.10 23.16
N ARG A 34 -0.82 -22.58 22.09
CA ARG A 34 0.60 -22.99 22.11
C ARG A 34 1.52 -21.84 22.53
N TYR A 35 1.32 -20.65 21.97
CA TYR A 35 2.14 -19.48 22.29
C TYR A 35 1.94 -18.98 23.71
N TYR A 36 0.75 -19.15 24.26
CA TYR A 36 0.44 -18.81 25.63
C TYR A 36 1.08 -19.79 26.63
N LEU A 37 1.04 -21.10 26.38
CA LEU A 37 1.71 -22.10 27.22
C LEU A 37 3.24 -21.89 27.23
N ASP A 38 3.83 -21.59 26.06
CA ASP A 38 5.25 -21.22 25.97
C ASP A 38 5.56 -19.92 26.75
N PHE A 39 4.64 -18.95 26.75
CA PHE A 39 4.76 -17.73 27.54
C PHE A 39 4.71 -18.02 29.04
N CYS A 40 3.74 -18.81 29.51
CA CYS A 40 3.60 -19.15 30.92
C CYS A 40 4.86 -19.85 31.45
N ARG A 41 5.39 -20.81 30.69
CA ARG A 41 6.64 -21.51 31.05
C ARG A 41 7.85 -20.57 31.10
N LYS A 42 7.97 -19.65 30.12
CA LYS A 42 9.12 -18.74 30.02
C LYS A 42 9.14 -17.66 31.11
N TYR A 43 7.97 -17.24 31.58
CA TYR A 43 7.82 -16.18 32.58
C TYR A 43 7.34 -16.70 33.94
N ASN A 44 7.43 -18.03 34.15
CA ASN A 44 7.09 -18.75 35.38
C ASN A 44 5.66 -18.48 35.92
N PHE A 45 4.71 -18.29 35.00
CA PHE A 45 3.28 -18.22 35.35
C PHE A 45 2.67 -19.62 35.36
N LYS A 46 1.75 -19.89 36.30
CA LYS A 46 0.94 -21.11 36.28
C LYS A 46 -0.06 -21.05 35.12
N GLU A 47 -0.20 -22.14 34.36
CA GLU A 47 -1.07 -22.22 33.18
C GLU A 47 -2.56 -22.01 33.50
N SER A 48 -2.97 -22.25 34.75
CA SER A 48 -4.32 -22.04 35.27
C SER A 48 -4.54 -20.65 35.89
N ASP A 49 -3.51 -19.80 35.95
CA ASP A 49 -3.60 -18.49 36.57
C ASP A 49 -4.13 -17.44 35.59
N LYS A 50 -5.36 -16.97 35.84
CA LYS A 50 -6.06 -15.95 35.05
C LYS A 50 -5.29 -14.62 35.00
N LYS A 51 -4.40 -14.34 35.97
CA LYS A 51 -3.57 -13.11 36.01
C LYS A 51 -2.50 -13.07 34.92
N SER A 52 -2.17 -14.21 34.31
CA SER A 52 -1.14 -14.29 33.27
C SER A 52 -1.62 -13.82 31.88
N LEU A 53 -2.94 -13.77 31.62
CA LEU A 53 -3.51 -13.34 30.34
C LEU A 53 -3.22 -11.86 30.01
N PRO A 54 -3.44 -10.87 30.90
CA PRO A 54 -3.04 -9.49 30.64
C PRO A 54 -1.55 -9.32 30.34
N HIS A 55 -0.68 -10.09 31.02
CA HIS A 55 0.76 -10.07 30.76
C HIS A 55 1.11 -10.65 29.39
N PHE A 56 0.40 -11.71 28.96
CA PHE A 56 0.54 -12.27 27.63
C PHE A 56 0.14 -11.27 26.53
N ILE A 57 -1.01 -10.60 26.67
CA ILE A 57 -1.45 -9.57 25.71
C ILE A 57 -0.49 -8.38 25.67
N LYS A 58 -0.02 -7.90 26.83
CA LYS A 58 1.01 -6.85 26.91
C LYS A 58 2.29 -7.26 26.18
N LYS A 59 2.66 -8.55 26.23
CA LYS A 59 3.81 -9.09 25.49
C LYS A 59 3.57 -9.16 23.99
N LEU A 60 2.35 -9.50 23.54
CA LEU A 60 1.99 -9.47 22.12
C LEU A 60 2.03 -8.04 21.56
N LYS A 61 1.57 -7.05 22.34
CA LYS A 61 1.66 -5.62 22.00
C LYS A 61 3.13 -5.16 21.88
N ALA A 62 3.99 -5.55 22.82
CA ALA A 62 5.43 -5.27 22.74
C ALA A 62 6.12 -5.90 21.51
N LYS A 63 5.58 -7.03 21.01
CA LYS A 63 6.03 -7.69 19.77
C LYS A 63 5.36 -7.14 18.49
N LYS A 64 4.65 -6.01 18.57
CA LYS A 64 3.97 -5.34 17.45
C LYS A 64 2.97 -6.24 16.70
N GLN A 65 2.30 -7.17 17.40
CA GLN A 65 1.18 -7.92 16.82
C GLN A 65 -0.02 -6.99 16.59
N THR A 66 -0.82 -7.23 15.54
CA THR A 66 -1.98 -6.38 15.23
C THR A 66 -3.09 -6.52 16.27
N ASP A 67 -3.96 -5.53 16.40
CA ASP A 67 -5.07 -5.58 17.37
C ASP A 67 -6.00 -6.77 17.12
N GLN A 68 -6.16 -7.18 15.87
CA GLN A 68 -6.89 -8.40 15.51
C GLN A 68 -6.21 -9.67 16.03
N GLN A 69 -4.88 -9.75 15.96
CA GLN A 69 -4.12 -10.88 16.49
C GLN A 69 -4.16 -10.89 18.03
N GLN A 70 -4.10 -9.72 18.65
CA GLN A 70 -4.25 -9.57 20.11
C GLN A 70 -5.65 -10.02 20.56
N ASN A 71 -6.72 -9.61 19.87
CA ASN A 71 -8.09 -10.02 20.17
C ASN A 71 -8.34 -11.51 19.90
N GLN A 72 -7.78 -12.06 18.83
CA GLN A 72 -7.86 -13.49 18.55
C GLN A 72 -7.11 -14.33 19.61
N ALA A 73 -5.94 -13.86 20.04
CA ALA A 73 -5.19 -14.49 21.12
C ALA A 73 -5.96 -14.39 22.44
N PHE A 74 -6.52 -13.22 22.76
CA PHE A 74 -7.33 -13.02 23.95
C PHE A 74 -8.51 -13.99 23.97
N ASN A 75 -9.31 -14.04 22.90
CA ASN A 75 -10.47 -14.94 22.81
C ASN A 75 -10.07 -16.42 22.90
N ALA A 76 -8.94 -16.81 22.29
CA ALA A 76 -8.45 -18.18 22.37
C ALA A 76 -8.10 -18.57 23.82
N ILE A 77 -7.44 -17.68 24.57
CA ILE A 77 -7.02 -17.96 25.94
C ILE A 77 -8.16 -17.79 26.94
N SER A 78 -9.11 -16.89 26.71
CA SER A 78 -10.32 -16.77 27.53
C SER A 78 -11.17 -18.05 27.50
N ILE A 79 -11.29 -18.69 26.33
CA ILE A 79 -11.94 -20.01 26.20
C ILE A 79 -11.15 -21.09 26.96
N PHE A 80 -9.83 -21.03 26.96
CA PHE A 80 -9.00 -22.00 27.68
C PHE A 80 -9.16 -21.91 29.20
N HIS A 81 -9.41 -20.72 29.73
CA HIS A 81 -9.64 -20.48 31.17
C HIS A 81 -11.10 -20.62 31.61
N GLU A 82 -12.01 -21.00 30.70
CA GLU A 82 -13.46 -21.09 30.96
C GLU A 82 -14.00 -19.78 31.60
N ILE A 83 -13.44 -18.62 31.21
CA ILE A 83 -13.92 -17.29 31.61
C ILE A 83 -15.01 -16.91 30.62
N GLU A 84 -16.12 -16.32 31.08
CA GLU A 84 -17.13 -15.75 30.17
C GLU A 84 -16.44 -14.85 29.14
N PRO A 85 -16.49 -15.19 27.84
CA PRO A 85 -15.90 -14.35 26.82
C PRO A 85 -16.59 -12.98 26.89
N VAL A 86 -15.81 -11.91 26.89
CA VAL A 86 -16.37 -10.56 26.71
C VAL A 86 -17.18 -10.59 25.42
N ALA A 87 -18.45 -10.19 25.51
CA ALA A 87 -19.38 -10.19 24.40
C ALA A 87 -18.75 -9.52 23.17
N ILE A 88 -18.64 -10.30 22.09
CA ILE A 88 -18.49 -9.74 20.76
C ILE A 88 -19.82 -9.04 20.49
N GLU A 89 -19.82 -7.73 20.24
CA GLU A 89 -21.03 -7.07 19.74
C GLU A 89 -21.62 -7.91 18.60
N PRO A 90 -22.92 -8.21 18.66
CA PRO A 90 -23.50 -9.23 17.80
C PRO A 90 -23.33 -8.83 16.34
N VAL A 91 -22.56 -9.64 15.61
CA VAL A 91 -22.74 -9.80 14.17
C VAL A 91 -24.18 -10.27 14.00
N ASN A 92 -25.03 -9.36 13.56
CA ASN A 92 -26.43 -9.63 13.32
C ASN A 92 -26.53 -10.72 12.25
N LYS A 93 -26.81 -11.95 12.70
CA LYS A 93 -27.18 -13.08 11.87
C LYS A 93 -28.59 -12.79 11.36
N ASN A 94 -28.67 -12.23 10.16
CA ASN A 94 -29.74 -12.60 9.25
C ASN A 94 -29.16 -12.87 7.87
N LYS A 95 -29.47 -14.08 7.38
CA LYS A 95 -29.23 -14.66 6.05
C LYS A 95 -27.85 -15.27 5.78
N THR A 96 -27.66 -16.49 6.27
CA THR A 96 -27.14 -17.56 5.40
C THR A 96 -28.33 -18.30 4.81
N ALA A 97 -28.62 -18.05 3.54
CA ALA A 97 -29.30 -19.02 2.69
C ALA A 97 -28.22 -19.66 1.79
N PRO A 98 -28.45 -20.88 1.26
CA PRO A 98 -27.45 -21.61 0.50
C PRO A 98 -27.01 -20.78 -0.72
N PHE A 99 -25.71 -20.71 -0.97
CA PHE A 99 -25.18 -20.28 -2.25
C PHE A 99 -25.60 -21.31 -3.31
N LYS A 100 -26.78 -21.10 -3.91
CA LYS A 100 -27.05 -21.55 -5.27
C LYS A 100 -26.32 -20.59 -6.20
N ILE A 101 -25.65 -21.12 -7.22
CA ILE A 101 -25.28 -20.33 -8.39
C ILE A 101 -26.60 -19.96 -9.07
N GLN A 102 -27.20 -18.86 -8.65
CA GLN A 102 -28.24 -18.18 -9.40
C GLN A 102 -27.54 -17.12 -10.23
N GLN A 103 -27.60 -17.30 -11.54
CA GLN A 103 -27.41 -16.23 -12.51
C GLN A 103 -28.56 -15.23 -12.33
N ASP A 104 -28.55 -14.47 -11.24
CA ASP A 104 -29.45 -13.33 -11.05
C ASP A 104 -28.77 -12.09 -11.64
N THR A 105 -28.89 -11.96 -12.95
CA THR A 105 -28.77 -10.67 -13.65
C THR A 105 -29.92 -9.77 -13.20
N LYS A 106 -29.82 -9.14 -12.03
CA LYS A 106 -30.67 -8.00 -11.68
C LYS A 106 -29.91 -6.70 -11.88
N PRO A 107 -30.43 -5.76 -12.68
CA PRO A 107 -29.75 -4.51 -12.98
C PRO A 107 -29.54 -3.70 -11.70
N TYR A 108 -28.37 -3.06 -11.61
CA TYR A 108 -28.00 -2.11 -10.56
C TYR A 108 -29.02 -0.97 -10.50
N SER A 109 -29.95 -1.03 -9.54
CA SER A 109 -30.96 0.00 -9.35
C SER A 109 -30.34 1.20 -8.64
N ILE A 110 -30.07 2.26 -9.40
CA ILE A 110 -29.74 3.60 -8.90
C ILE A 110 -31.00 4.18 -8.24
N GLU A 111 -31.29 3.86 -6.98
CA GLU A 111 -32.32 4.59 -6.25
C GLU A 111 -31.91 6.06 -6.06
N LYS A 112 -32.92 6.94 -6.06
CA LYS A 112 -32.86 8.41 -6.24
C LYS A 112 -31.73 9.09 -5.43
N ARG A 113 -30.54 9.22 -6.03
CA ARG A 113 -29.48 10.11 -5.54
C ARG A 113 -29.97 11.56 -5.65
N GLN A 114 -29.86 12.35 -4.59
CA GLN A 114 -30.08 13.80 -4.67
C GLN A 114 -29.05 14.40 -5.65
N ILE A 115 -29.53 14.87 -6.80
CA ILE A 115 -28.71 15.50 -7.83
C ILE A 115 -28.61 16.97 -7.47
N THR A 116 -27.41 17.43 -7.11
CA THR A 116 -27.19 18.84 -6.75
C THR A 116 -26.38 19.60 -7.80
N ASN A 117 -25.84 18.94 -8.84
CA ASN A 117 -24.97 19.54 -9.87
C ASN A 117 -23.93 20.50 -9.28
N ALA A 118 -23.39 20.16 -8.10
CA ALA A 118 -22.54 21.05 -7.32
C ALA A 118 -21.15 21.19 -7.97
N SER A 119 -20.54 22.37 -7.80
CA SER A 119 -19.17 22.61 -8.24
C SER A 119 -18.16 21.99 -7.26
N TRP A 120 -17.25 21.17 -7.79
CA TRP A 120 -16.16 20.54 -7.02
C TRP A 120 -14.84 21.34 -7.08
N MET A 121 -14.85 22.55 -7.64
CA MET A 121 -13.65 23.34 -7.89
C MET A 121 -12.89 23.72 -6.61
N SER A 122 -13.61 24.12 -5.55
CA SER A 122 -13.03 24.40 -4.23
C SER A 122 -12.35 23.15 -3.67
N VAL A 123 -13.03 22.01 -3.74
CA VAL A 123 -12.53 20.73 -3.23
C VAL A 123 -11.26 20.28 -3.96
N TYR A 124 -11.18 20.48 -5.29
CA TYR A 124 -9.95 20.18 -6.03
C TYR A 124 -8.80 21.12 -5.68
N LYS A 125 -9.10 22.38 -5.40
CA LYS A 125 -8.10 23.35 -4.93
C LYS A 125 -7.57 22.93 -3.55
N ASP A 126 -8.45 22.52 -2.66
CA ASP A 126 -8.10 22.08 -1.30
C ASP A 126 -7.33 20.76 -1.31
N LEU A 127 -7.72 19.81 -2.18
CA LEU A 127 -6.97 18.57 -2.42
C LEU A 127 -5.53 18.88 -2.88
N LYS A 128 -5.37 19.82 -3.82
CA LYS A 128 -4.05 20.27 -4.28
C LYS A 128 -3.25 20.92 -3.16
N ALA A 129 -3.89 21.75 -2.33
CA ALA A 129 -3.23 22.40 -1.20
C ALA A 129 -2.73 21.36 -0.19
N GLU A 130 -3.58 20.43 0.26
CA GLU A 130 -3.21 19.37 1.21
C GLU A 130 -2.07 18.47 0.69
N ILE A 131 -2.11 18.11 -0.59
CA ILE A 131 -1.06 17.29 -1.21
C ILE A 131 0.27 18.04 -1.22
N ASN A 132 0.26 19.34 -1.56
CA ASN A 132 1.47 20.17 -1.58
C ASN A 132 2.03 20.41 -0.17
N ILE A 133 1.19 20.74 0.81
CA ILE A 133 1.58 20.96 2.21
C ILE A 133 2.29 19.73 2.77
N ARG A 134 1.78 18.53 2.44
CA ARG A 134 2.34 17.25 2.90
C ARG A 134 3.48 16.74 2.03
N GLN A 135 3.91 17.52 1.02
CA GLN A 135 5.01 17.21 0.12
C GLN A 135 4.84 15.86 -0.62
N TYR A 136 3.61 15.50 -0.98
CA TYR A 136 3.38 14.34 -1.85
C TYR A 136 3.80 14.66 -3.29
N SER A 137 4.10 13.60 -4.05
CA SER A 137 4.54 13.76 -5.44
C SER A 137 3.43 14.33 -6.34
N PRO A 138 3.77 15.02 -7.44
CA PRO A 138 2.82 15.45 -8.46
C PRO A 138 2.01 14.28 -9.06
N ASN A 139 2.60 13.09 -9.15
CA ASN A 139 1.91 11.88 -9.60
C ASN A 139 0.82 11.43 -8.60
N THR A 140 1.06 11.61 -7.30
CA THR A 140 0.04 11.38 -6.27
C THR A 140 -1.13 12.36 -6.46
N LEU A 141 -0.85 13.64 -6.70
CA LEU A 141 -1.88 14.64 -7.00
C LEU A 141 -2.73 14.26 -8.20
N LYS A 142 -2.09 13.89 -9.32
CA LYS A 142 -2.76 13.46 -10.54
C LYS A 142 -3.65 12.26 -10.28
N THR A 143 -3.12 11.26 -9.58
CA THR A 143 -3.84 10.02 -9.27
C THR A 143 -5.04 10.28 -8.36
N TYR A 144 -4.85 11.05 -7.28
CA TYR A 144 -5.89 11.29 -6.28
C TYR A 144 -7.00 12.18 -6.83
N THR A 145 -6.63 13.24 -7.57
CA THR A 145 -7.60 14.07 -8.31
C THR A 145 -8.39 13.22 -9.31
N GLY A 146 -7.74 12.29 -9.99
CA GLY A 146 -8.39 11.36 -10.92
C GLY A 146 -9.44 10.48 -10.23
N TRP A 147 -9.16 9.95 -9.04
CA TRP A 147 -10.12 9.17 -8.27
C TRP A 147 -11.27 10.01 -7.71
N ALA A 148 -10.98 11.23 -7.23
CA ALA A 148 -12.01 12.16 -6.78
C ALA A 148 -12.98 12.54 -7.92
N ARG A 149 -12.48 12.78 -9.15
CA ARG A 149 -13.33 13.01 -10.34
C ARG A 149 -14.19 11.82 -10.69
N LYS A 150 -13.66 10.60 -10.59
CA LYS A 150 -14.46 9.38 -10.84
C LYS A 150 -15.57 9.22 -9.81
N LEU A 151 -15.30 9.55 -8.54
CA LEU A 151 -16.32 9.58 -7.50
C LEU A 151 -17.38 10.66 -7.80
N GLN A 152 -16.96 11.88 -8.15
CA GLN A 152 -17.88 12.96 -8.56
C GLN A 152 -18.81 12.50 -9.68
N ASN A 153 -18.27 11.88 -10.73
CA ASN A 153 -19.07 11.40 -11.85
C ASN A 153 -20.05 10.30 -11.41
N PHE A 154 -19.59 9.38 -10.56
CA PHE A 154 -20.44 8.31 -10.02
C PHE A 154 -21.60 8.85 -9.18
N THR A 155 -21.35 9.86 -8.33
CA THR A 155 -22.37 10.49 -7.50
C THR A 155 -23.19 11.54 -8.25
N LYS A 156 -22.97 11.71 -9.57
CA LYS A 156 -23.64 12.71 -10.42
C LYS A 156 -23.47 14.14 -9.88
N SER A 157 -22.24 14.48 -9.51
CA SER A 157 -21.88 15.79 -8.94
C SER A 157 -22.74 16.16 -7.72
N LYS A 158 -23.01 15.18 -6.86
CA LYS A 158 -23.55 15.41 -5.52
C LYS A 158 -22.65 16.39 -4.77
N ASP A 159 -23.25 17.23 -3.93
CA ASP A 159 -22.55 18.22 -3.12
C ASP A 159 -21.52 17.48 -2.25
N PRO A 160 -20.24 17.86 -2.31
CA PRO A 160 -19.21 17.27 -1.47
C PRO A 160 -19.60 17.21 0.01
N GLN A 161 -20.28 18.23 0.55
CA GLN A 161 -20.68 18.28 1.96
C GLN A 161 -21.76 17.25 2.33
N LEU A 162 -22.52 16.79 1.34
CA LEU A 162 -23.57 15.78 1.50
C LEU A 162 -23.06 14.35 1.23
N LEU A 163 -21.78 14.18 0.91
CA LEU A 163 -21.19 12.85 0.71
C LEU A 163 -21.16 12.08 2.03
N VAL A 164 -21.65 10.86 1.97
CA VAL A 164 -21.70 9.92 3.10
C VAL A 164 -20.90 8.66 2.80
N ASP A 165 -20.61 7.89 3.84
CA ASP A 165 -19.82 6.65 3.76
C ASP A 165 -20.38 5.64 2.75
N SER A 166 -21.71 5.58 2.62
CA SER A 166 -22.37 4.70 1.65
C SER A 166 -22.04 5.09 0.21
N ASP A 167 -21.90 6.38 -0.12
CA ASP A 167 -21.52 6.81 -1.47
C ASP A 167 -20.16 6.25 -1.88
N VAL A 168 -19.21 6.20 -0.93
CA VAL A 168 -17.87 5.66 -1.16
C VAL A 168 -17.88 4.13 -1.21
N LYS A 169 -18.62 3.48 -0.30
CA LYS A 169 -18.79 2.01 -0.31
C LYS A 169 -19.42 1.55 -1.63
N ASP A 170 -20.44 2.26 -2.11
CA ASP A 170 -21.11 1.99 -3.38
C ASP A 170 -20.17 2.18 -4.55
N PHE A 171 -19.39 3.27 -4.56
CA PHE A 171 -18.42 3.52 -5.62
C PHE A 171 -17.32 2.45 -5.67
N LEU A 172 -16.77 2.05 -4.52
CA LEU A 172 -15.76 0.99 -4.46
C LEU A 172 -16.33 -0.38 -4.85
N THR A 173 -17.60 -0.63 -4.55
CA THR A 173 -18.32 -1.84 -4.96
C THR A 173 -18.55 -1.84 -6.47
N TYR A 174 -18.98 -0.70 -7.04
CA TYR A 174 -19.12 -0.51 -8.47
C TYR A 174 -17.79 -0.76 -9.22
N LEU A 175 -16.68 -0.27 -8.68
CA LEU A 175 -15.36 -0.56 -9.26
C LEU A 175 -15.03 -2.05 -9.26
N ALA A 176 -15.38 -2.78 -8.19
CA ALA A 176 -15.05 -4.18 -8.04
C ALA A 176 -15.97 -5.12 -8.82
N VAL A 177 -17.28 -4.85 -8.84
CA VAL A 177 -18.32 -5.74 -9.38
C VAL A 177 -18.59 -5.42 -10.85
N ASP A 178 -18.91 -4.16 -11.14
CA ASP A 178 -19.31 -3.73 -12.50
C ASP A 178 -18.09 -3.50 -13.39
N CYS A 179 -17.11 -2.73 -12.91
CA CYS A 179 -15.90 -2.43 -13.67
C CYS A 179 -14.82 -3.52 -13.59
N LYS A 180 -14.95 -4.47 -12.66
CA LYS A 180 -14.03 -5.61 -12.46
C LYS A 180 -12.55 -5.20 -12.40
N VAL A 181 -12.25 -4.08 -11.72
CA VAL A 181 -10.88 -3.56 -11.67
C VAL A 181 -9.95 -4.48 -10.87
N ALA A 182 -8.66 -4.46 -11.20
CA ALA A 182 -7.65 -5.19 -10.44
C ALA A 182 -7.61 -4.74 -8.97
N ALA A 183 -7.25 -5.66 -8.07
CA ALA A 183 -7.09 -5.39 -6.64
C ALA A 183 -6.12 -4.24 -6.34
N SER A 184 -5.10 -4.05 -7.18
CA SER A 184 -4.16 -2.94 -7.06
C SER A 184 -4.82 -1.58 -7.28
N THR A 185 -5.66 -1.50 -8.31
CA THR A 185 -6.46 -0.33 -8.69
C THR A 185 -7.51 0.00 -7.63
N GLN A 186 -8.24 -1.00 -7.14
CA GLN A 186 -9.22 -0.79 -6.07
C GLN A 186 -8.55 -0.24 -4.80
N ASN A 187 -7.40 -0.80 -4.40
CA ASN A 187 -6.65 -0.29 -3.25
C ASN A 187 -6.12 1.13 -3.47
N GLN A 188 -5.75 1.49 -4.71
CA GLN A 188 -5.33 2.86 -5.03
C GLN A 188 -6.52 3.84 -4.92
N ALA A 189 -7.68 3.47 -5.46
CA ALA A 189 -8.91 4.23 -5.32
C ALA A 189 -9.28 4.42 -3.84
N PHE A 190 -9.29 3.34 -3.06
CA PHE A 190 -9.53 3.38 -1.62
C PHE A 190 -8.60 4.36 -0.89
N ASN A 191 -7.29 4.26 -1.11
CA ASN A 191 -6.32 5.16 -0.46
C ASN A 191 -6.48 6.62 -0.88
N ALA A 192 -6.81 6.87 -2.15
CA ALA A 192 -7.08 8.22 -2.65
C ALA A 192 -8.32 8.83 -2.00
N LEU A 193 -9.39 8.06 -1.90
CA LEU A 193 -10.64 8.51 -1.28
C LEU A 193 -10.47 8.68 0.23
N LEU A 194 -9.81 7.74 0.91
CA LEU A 194 -9.49 7.86 2.33
C LEU A 194 -8.72 9.16 2.62
N PHE A 195 -7.73 9.48 1.79
CA PHE A 195 -7.01 10.74 1.90
C PHE A 195 -7.92 11.95 1.67
N PHE A 196 -8.70 11.91 0.59
CA PHE A 196 -9.61 13.00 0.21
C PHE A 196 -10.58 13.35 1.35
N PHE A 197 -11.28 12.36 1.92
CA PHE A 197 -12.23 12.65 2.97
C PHE A 197 -11.54 13.11 4.26
N ARG A 198 -10.50 12.40 4.70
CA ARG A 198 -9.78 12.72 5.94
C ARG A 198 -9.18 14.12 5.92
N HIS A 199 -8.56 14.52 4.81
CA HIS A 199 -7.76 15.73 4.76
C HIS A 199 -8.45 16.91 4.05
N VAL A 200 -9.29 16.64 3.05
CA VAL A 200 -9.99 17.68 2.29
C VAL A 200 -11.37 17.94 2.89
N MET A 201 -12.17 16.89 3.06
CA MET A 201 -13.52 17.03 3.65
C MET A 201 -13.51 17.19 5.17
N LYS A 202 -12.36 16.95 5.82
CA LYS A 202 -12.19 16.93 7.29
C LYS A 202 -13.22 16.04 8.00
N ASN A 203 -13.69 15.02 7.29
CA ASN A 203 -14.62 14.02 7.79
C ASN A 203 -14.00 12.65 7.53
N GLU A 204 -14.01 11.76 8.50
CA GLU A 204 -13.57 10.38 8.27
C GLU A 204 -14.78 9.56 7.84
N PHE A 205 -14.75 8.94 6.66
CA PHE A 205 -15.75 7.94 6.30
C PHE A 205 -15.28 6.55 6.72
N GLY A 206 -16.12 5.89 7.51
CA GLY A 206 -16.01 4.50 7.91
C GLY A 206 -14.94 4.22 8.97
N GLU A 207 -15.25 3.30 9.89
CA GLU A 207 -14.19 2.50 10.50
C GLU A 207 -13.52 1.70 9.38
N LEU A 208 -12.18 1.80 9.27
CA LEU A 208 -11.34 1.14 8.25
C LEU A 208 -11.54 -0.39 8.10
N LYS A 209 -12.35 -1.00 8.98
CA LYS A 209 -12.68 -2.43 9.04
C LYS A 209 -13.79 -2.83 8.06
N ASP A 210 -14.72 -1.92 7.72
CA ASP A 210 -15.94 -2.25 6.96
C ASP A 210 -15.76 -2.25 5.44
N ILE A 211 -14.65 -1.69 4.96
CA ILE A 211 -14.37 -1.63 3.52
C ILE A 211 -13.39 -2.76 3.19
N PRO A 212 -13.84 -3.84 2.51
CA PRO A 212 -12.99 -4.98 2.23
C PRO A 212 -11.82 -4.54 1.33
N ARG A 213 -10.60 -4.55 1.89
CA ARG A 213 -9.40 -4.34 1.09
C ARG A 213 -9.21 -5.51 0.14
N ALA A 214 -8.92 -5.19 -1.12
CA ALA A 214 -8.64 -6.19 -2.12
C ALA A 214 -7.32 -6.89 -1.78
N LYS A 215 -7.39 -8.21 -1.54
CA LYS A 215 -6.20 -9.02 -1.31
C LYS A 215 -5.40 -9.12 -2.61
N ARG A 216 -4.17 -8.61 -2.58
CA ARG A 216 -3.23 -8.81 -3.70
C ARG A 216 -2.63 -10.20 -3.58
N LYS A 217 -2.62 -10.95 -4.68
CA LYS A 217 -1.80 -12.17 -4.78
C LYS A 217 -0.32 -11.77 -4.79
N PRO A 218 0.58 -12.51 -4.12
CA PRO A 218 2.01 -12.30 -4.26
C PRO A 218 2.39 -12.43 -5.73
N TYR A 219 3.05 -11.42 -6.28
CA TYR A 219 3.59 -11.44 -7.64
C TYR A 219 5.07 -11.78 -7.55
N ILE A 220 5.50 -12.80 -8.30
CA ILE A 220 6.92 -13.13 -8.47
C ILE A 220 7.37 -12.40 -9.73
N PRO A 221 8.33 -11.47 -9.65
CA PRO A 221 8.86 -10.79 -10.83
C PRO A 221 9.53 -11.81 -11.76
N ALA A 222 9.15 -11.79 -13.04
CA ALA A 222 9.98 -12.38 -14.08
C ALA A 222 11.21 -11.49 -14.28
N VAL A 223 12.38 -12.11 -14.38
CA VAL A 223 13.66 -11.45 -14.64
C VAL A 223 14.20 -11.93 -15.99
N LEU A 224 14.83 -11.03 -16.73
CA LEU A 224 15.42 -11.34 -18.03
C LEU A 224 16.76 -12.09 -17.84
N SER A 225 17.06 -13.00 -18.76
CA SER A 225 18.38 -13.61 -18.86
C SER A 225 19.42 -12.61 -19.39
N ARG A 226 20.70 -12.95 -19.23
CA ARG A 226 21.79 -12.11 -19.75
C ARG A 226 21.72 -11.98 -21.27
N GLU A 227 21.43 -13.08 -21.95
CA GLU A 227 21.31 -13.18 -23.40
C GLU A 227 20.15 -12.35 -23.93
N GLU A 228 19.01 -12.35 -23.22
CA GLU A 228 17.86 -11.50 -23.55
C GLU A 228 18.21 -10.01 -23.43
N ILE A 229 18.94 -9.63 -22.39
CA ILE A 229 19.37 -8.24 -22.19
C ILE A 229 20.34 -7.80 -23.29
N ASP A 230 21.33 -8.63 -23.60
CA ASP A 230 22.30 -8.34 -24.66
C ASP A 230 21.58 -8.21 -26.03
N ALA A 231 20.58 -9.07 -26.30
CA ALA A 231 19.76 -9.00 -27.51
C ALA A 231 18.85 -7.76 -27.60
N ILE A 232 18.41 -7.23 -26.46
CA ILE A 232 17.66 -5.97 -26.38
C ILE A 232 18.61 -4.79 -26.64
N ILE A 233 19.73 -4.72 -25.93
CA ILE A 233 20.71 -3.62 -26.05
C ILE A 233 21.23 -3.52 -27.49
N ALA A 234 21.49 -4.66 -28.15
CA ALA A 234 21.96 -4.69 -29.54
C ALA A 234 20.97 -4.05 -30.56
N ARG A 235 19.69 -3.92 -30.22
CA ARG A 235 18.66 -3.34 -31.09
C ARG A 235 18.32 -1.89 -30.73
N LEU A 236 18.78 -1.41 -29.58
CA LEU A 236 18.57 -0.04 -29.16
C LEU A 236 19.65 0.86 -29.75
N LYS A 237 19.27 2.09 -30.05
CA LYS A 237 20.18 3.14 -30.53
C LYS A 237 20.26 4.24 -29.49
N TYR A 238 21.31 5.05 -29.59
CA TYR A 238 21.45 6.26 -28.79
C TYR A 238 20.19 7.14 -28.88
N PRO A 239 19.71 7.71 -27.74
CA PRO A 239 20.25 7.59 -26.38
C PRO A 239 19.68 6.40 -25.57
N TYR A 240 18.78 5.60 -26.16
CA TYR A 240 18.01 4.59 -25.43
C TYR A 240 18.85 3.42 -24.94
N ASP A 241 19.86 3.01 -25.69
CA ASP A 241 20.77 1.93 -25.29
C ASP A 241 21.58 2.32 -24.05
N LEU A 242 22.11 3.55 -23.99
CA LEU A 242 22.84 4.09 -22.85
C LEU A 242 21.96 4.15 -21.59
N ILE A 243 20.71 4.59 -21.74
CA ILE A 243 19.73 4.60 -20.64
C ILE A 243 19.50 3.17 -20.12
N VAL A 244 19.31 2.19 -21.00
CA VAL A 244 19.09 0.80 -20.58
C VAL A 244 20.34 0.21 -19.92
N LYS A 245 21.53 0.50 -20.44
CA LYS A 245 22.81 0.10 -19.82
C LYS A 245 22.96 0.68 -18.41
N LEU A 246 22.58 1.94 -18.18
CA LEU A 246 22.57 2.55 -16.85
C LEU A 246 21.54 1.91 -15.91
N LEU A 247 20.31 1.70 -16.37
CA LEU A 247 19.25 1.07 -15.57
C LEU A 247 19.67 -0.33 -15.12
N TYR A 248 20.21 -1.12 -16.05
CA TYR A 248 20.65 -2.49 -15.78
C TYR A 248 21.94 -2.54 -14.94
N GLY A 249 22.97 -1.79 -15.35
CA GLY A 249 24.30 -1.83 -14.72
C GLY A 249 24.35 -1.21 -13.33
N CYS A 250 23.58 -0.16 -13.09
CA CYS A 250 23.55 0.57 -11.82
C CYS A 250 22.31 0.25 -10.98
N GLY A 251 21.38 -0.59 -11.47
CA GLY A 251 20.14 -0.95 -10.77
C GLY A 251 19.23 0.25 -10.46
N LEU A 252 19.22 1.24 -11.35
CA LEU A 252 18.46 2.48 -11.16
C LEU A 252 16.97 2.25 -11.45
N ARG A 253 16.10 2.96 -10.70
CA ARG A 253 14.71 3.12 -11.15
C ARG A 253 14.66 4.08 -12.33
N LEU A 254 13.65 3.94 -13.19
CA LEU A 254 13.48 4.79 -14.37
C LEU A 254 13.64 6.28 -14.05
N PHE A 255 12.88 6.80 -13.09
CA PHE A 255 12.96 8.21 -12.72
C PHE A 255 14.24 8.59 -11.96
N GLU A 256 14.95 7.65 -11.35
CA GLU A 256 16.29 7.95 -10.79
C GLU A 256 17.27 8.19 -11.95
N CYS A 257 17.23 7.36 -12.99
CA CYS A 257 18.06 7.50 -14.20
C CYS A 257 17.76 8.79 -14.98
N MET A 258 16.47 9.10 -15.19
CA MET A 258 16.08 10.28 -15.98
C MET A 258 16.35 11.62 -15.29
N ASN A 259 16.60 11.62 -13.97
CA ASN A 259 16.89 12.83 -13.19
C ASN A 259 18.36 12.96 -12.81
N LEU A 260 19.23 12.09 -13.32
CA LEU A 260 20.67 12.19 -13.09
C LEU A 260 21.21 13.53 -13.59
N ARG A 261 22.19 14.06 -12.85
CA ARG A 261 22.94 15.27 -13.18
C ARG A 261 24.41 14.95 -13.32
N VAL A 262 25.14 15.81 -14.03
CA VAL A 262 26.59 15.67 -14.23
C VAL A 262 27.33 15.50 -12.90
N LYS A 263 26.98 16.29 -11.88
CA LYS A 263 27.57 16.22 -10.54
C LYS A 263 27.35 14.90 -9.80
N ASP A 264 26.37 14.10 -10.23
CA ASP A 264 26.02 12.83 -9.59
C ASP A 264 27.00 11.72 -10.00
N LEU A 265 27.73 11.92 -11.11
CA LEU A 265 28.70 10.98 -11.68
C LEU A 265 30.12 11.35 -11.23
N ASN A 266 30.77 10.47 -10.48
CA ASN A 266 32.19 10.57 -10.17
C ASN A 266 32.95 9.51 -10.97
N PHE A 267 33.53 9.93 -12.11
CA PHE A 267 34.26 9.05 -13.01
C PHE A 267 35.61 8.59 -12.45
N ASP A 268 36.26 9.40 -11.61
CA ASP A 268 37.57 9.08 -11.02
C ASP A 268 37.49 7.90 -10.06
N THR A 269 36.40 7.86 -9.29
CA THR A 269 36.14 6.78 -8.31
C THR A 269 35.20 5.70 -8.84
N GLY A 270 34.62 5.88 -10.03
CA GLY A 270 33.64 4.97 -10.60
C GLY A 270 32.36 4.86 -9.76
N ILE A 271 31.89 5.97 -9.19
CA ILE A 271 30.72 6.01 -8.30
C ILE A 271 29.63 6.90 -8.90
N LEU A 272 28.39 6.42 -8.86
CA LEU A 272 27.20 7.21 -9.14
C LEU A 272 26.42 7.46 -7.85
N THR A 273 26.09 8.71 -7.57
CA THR A 273 25.28 9.11 -6.41
C THR A 273 23.84 9.30 -6.82
N VAL A 274 22.93 8.55 -6.22
CA VAL A 274 21.49 8.68 -6.43
C VAL A 274 20.88 9.48 -5.30
N HIS A 275 20.42 10.68 -5.60
CA HIS A 275 19.71 11.54 -4.65
C HIS A 275 18.23 11.19 -4.53
N ASP A 276 17.63 11.49 -3.38
CA ASP A 276 16.18 11.37 -3.15
C ASP A 276 15.62 9.95 -3.41
N GLY A 277 16.40 8.93 -3.06
CA GLY A 277 15.95 7.53 -3.10
C GLY A 277 14.75 7.27 -2.17
N LYS A 278 14.32 6.01 -2.08
CA LYS A 278 13.15 5.63 -1.26
C LYS A 278 13.27 6.18 0.18
N GLY A 279 12.35 7.07 0.55
CA GLY A 279 12.35 7.74 1.85
C GLY A 279 13.23 8.99 1.93
N LYS A 280 13.57 9.62 0.78
CA LYS A 280 14.47 10.77 0.66
C LYS A 280 15.87 10.46 1.22
N LYS A 281 16.37 9.25 0.90
CA LYS A 281 17.71 8.82 1.31
C LYS A 281 18.60 8.69 0.09
N ASP A 282 19.78 9.26 0.21
CA ASP A 282 20.81 9.18 -0.81
C ASP A 282 21.53 7.83 -0.71
N ARG A 283 21.98 7.33 -1.86
CA ARG A 283 22.81 6.12 -1.93
C ARG A 283 23.81 6.24 -3.05
N THR A 284 24.95 5.60 -2.89
CA THR A 284 25.93 5.42 -3.96
C THR A 284 25.77 4.05 -4.59
N VAL A 285 26.02 3.96 -5.90
CA VAL A 285 26.05 2.72 -6.67
C VAL A 285 27.33 2.71 -7.51
N PRO A 286 27.93 1.53 -7.75
CA PRO A 286 29.11 1.44 -8.62
C PRO A 286 28.72 1.76 -10.06
N LEU A 287 29.61 2.48 -10.76
CA LEU A 287 29.48 2.78 -12.18
C LEU A 287 30.26 1.71 -12.99
N PRO A 288 29.60 0.95 -13.88
CA PRO A 288 30.31 -0.06 -14.66
C PRO A 288 31.35 0.55 -15.60
N GLU A 289 32.60 0.08 -15.55
CA GLU A 289 33.69 0.61 -16.39
C GLU A 289 33.36 0.55 -17.89
N LYS A 290 32.66 -0.49 -18.33
CA LYS A 290 32.27 -0.70 -19.72
C LYS A 290 31.41 0.44 -20.29
N ILE A 291 30.64 1.16 -19.45
CA ILE A 291 29.75 2.24 -19.90
C ILE A 291 30.38 3.63 -19.77
N ILE A 292 31.55 3.74 -19.13
CA ILE A 292 32.20 5.03 -18.88
C ILE A 292 32.54 5.78 -20.18
N PRO A 293 33.11 5.16 -21.23
CA PRO A 293 33.39 5.86 -22.48
C PRO A 293 32.13 6.47 -23.09
N GLU A 294 31.06 5.70 -23.23
CA GLU A 294 29.78 6.17 -23.79
C GLU A 294 29.15 7.29 -22.94
N LEU A 295 29.32 7.25 -21.62
CA LEU A 295 28.87 8.32 -20.73
C LEU A 295 29.67 9.61 -20.90
N LYS A 296 30.98 9.51 -21.13
CA LYS A 296 31.83 10.67 -21.41
C LYS A 296 31.46 11.29 -22.76
N ASP A 297 31.23 10.49 -23.80
CA ASP A 297 30.77 10.97 -25.10
C ASP A 297 29.40 11.67 -25.00
N HIS A 298 28.48 11.10 -24.21
CA HIS A 298 27.20 11.74 -23.92
C HIS A 298 27.36 13.05 -23.15
N LEU A 299 28.27 13.09 -22.16
CA LEU A 299 28.58 14.29 -21.40
C LEU A 299 29.11 15.41 -22.30
N GLU A 300 30.04 15.11 -23.20
CA GLU A 300 30.55 16.08 -24.19
C GLU A 300 29.43 16.61 -25.08
N SER A 301 28.53 15.73 -25.54
CA SER A 301 27.37 16.13 -26.34
C SER A 301 26.45 17.10 -25.59
N VAL A 302 26.21 16.84 -24.30
CA VAL A 302 25.39 17.71 -23.44
C VAL A 302 26.09 19.04 -23.12
N ILE A 303 27.42 19.03 -22.94
CA ILE A 303 28.21 20.26 -22.77
C ILE A 303 28.10 21.13 -24.03
N ASN A 304 28.27 20.55 -25.21
CA ASN A 304 28.17 21.29 -26.47
C ASN A 304 26.79 21.92 -26.65
N LEU A 305 25.72 21.15 -26.40
CA LEU A 305 24.35 21.66 -26.41
C LEU A 305 24.18 22.84 -25.44
N HIS A 306 24.69 22.72 -24.21
CA HIS A 306 24.61 23.79 -23.23
C HIS A 306 25.35 25.06 -23.69
N GLN A 307 26.50 24.92 -24.36
CA GLN A 307 27.23 26.07 -24.91
C GLN A 307 26.46 26.74 -26.06
N GLU A 308 25.78 25.97 -26.90
CA GLU A 308 24.89 26.51 -27.95
C GLU A 308 23.71 27.27 -27.35
N ASP A 309 23.08 26.71 -26.32
CA ASP A 309 22.00 27.36 -25.58
C ASP A 309 22.46 28.70 -25.00
N LEU A 310 23.63 28.75 -24.35
CA LEU A 310 24.21 29.98 -23.82
C LEU A 310 24.45 31.04 -24.92
N LYS A 311 24.97 30.62 -26.08
CA LYS A 311 25.16 31.51 -27.24
C LYS A 311 23.85 32.07 -27.79
N SER A 312 22.77 31.30 -27.71
CA SER A 312 21.42 31.74 -28.10
C SER A 312 20.74 32.64 -27.06
N GLY A 313 21.41 32.92 -25.93
CA GLY A 313 20.87 33.72 -24.82
C GLY A 313 20.00 32.93 -23.85
N TYR A 314 19.96 31.60 -23.97
CA TYR A 314 19.23 30.72 -23.06
C TYR A 314 20.17 30.13 -22.00
N ALA A 315 20.04 30.61 -20.76
CA ALA A 315 20.80 30.10 -19.61
C ALA A 315 20.00 29.11 -18.73
N GLY A 316 18.84 28.65 -19.22
CA GLY A 316 17.93 27.83 -18.44
C GLY A 316 18.38 26.37 -18.35
N ALA A 317 18.76 25.92 -17.16
CA ALA A 317 18.78 24.49 -16.83
C ALA A 317 17.68 24.23 -15.81
N PHE A 318 16.88 23.17 -15.99
CA PHE A 318 15.87 22.81 -15.00
C PHE A 318 16.52 22.50 -13.65
N LEU A 319 16.29 23.36 -12.66
CA LEU A 319 16.77 23.13 -11.30
C LEU A 319 15.66 22.49 -10.46
N PRO A 320 15.98 21.45 -9.65
CA PRO A 320 14.98 20.81 -8.82
C PRO A 320 14.62 21.74 -7.67
N ASN A 321 13.32 21.81 -7.35
CA ASN A 321 12.77 22.68 -6.30
C ASN A 321 13.02 24.18 -6.57
N ARG A 322 12.72 25.04 -5.58
CA ARG A 322 12.96 26.48 -5.64
C ARG A 322 14.45 26.86 -5.51
N ILE A 323 15.38 26.03 -5.99
CA ILE A 323 16.82 26.36 -5.96
C ILE A 323 17.08 27.62 -6.80
N GLU A 324 16.38 27.79 -7.93
CA GLU A 324 16.34 29.02 -8.74
C GLU A 324 15.89 30.28 -7.97
N LYS A 325 15.18 30.13 -6.85
CA LYS A 325 14.75 31.27 -6.02
C LYS A 325 15.63 31.48 -4.79
N LYS A 326 16.52 30.53 -4.50
CA LYS A 326 17.41 30.58 -3.33
C LYS A 326 18.76 31.19 -3.69
N TYR A 327 19.19 31.04 -4.95
CA TYR A 327 20.41 31.60 -5.52
C TYR A 327 20.05 32.58 -6.63
#